data_AF-A0A2H3AM55-F1
#
_entry.id   AF-A0A2H3AM55-F1
#
_cell.length_a   1.000
_cell.length_b   1.000
_cell.length_c   1.000
_cell.angle_alpha   90.00
_cell.angle_beta   90.00
_cell.angle_gamma   90.00
#
_symmetry.space_group_name_H-M   'P 1'
#
loop_
_entity.id
_entity.type
_entity.pdbx_description
1 polymer ?
#
loop_
_entity_poly.entity_id
_entity_poly.type
_entity_poly.pdbx_seq_one_letter_code
_entity_poly.pdbx_strand_id
1 'polypeptide(L)'
;MDYALLDKPRSDRYLDHGVDVRINNLVKQVTEVLSKSNVSDLRDLSGEEAQCTLDFLQDLLDVPGISTISMRTLLKTSLRLTRTHDCVPRCLMLRGFKKTGDYPFALGHFGEL
;
A
#
# COMPACT_ATOMS: atom_id res chain seq x y z
N MET A 1 24.54 -3.07 46.16
CA MET A 1 24.00 -1.79 45.65
C MET A 1 24.72 -1.56 44.34
N ASP A 2 24.13 -1.65 43.15
CA ASP A 2 22.72 -1.56 42.75
C ASP A 2 22.42 -2.42 41.51
N TYR A 3 21.18 -2.87 41.40
CA TYR A 3 20.58 -3.58 40.26
C TYR A 3 19.84 -2.59 39.34
N ALA A 4 19.63 -3.02 38.08
CA ALA A 4 18.64 -2.53 37.11
C ALA A 4 19.00 -1.24 36.34
N LEU A 5 18.73 -1.06 35.04
CA LEU A 5 17.66 -1.59 34.19
C LEU A 5 18.20 -1.95 32.79
N LEU A 6 18.13 -3.23 32.46
CA LEU A 6 18.12 -3.69 31.07
C LEU A 6 16.73 -3.31 30.52
N ASP A 7 16.64 -2.18 29.82
CA ASP A 7 15.39 -1.74 29.20
C ASP A 7 15.10 -2.66 28.00
N LYS A 8 14.43 -3.76 28.32
CA LYS A 8 13.94 -4.75 27.37
C LYS A 8 12.76 -4.10 26.65
N PRO A 9 12.79 -3.86 25.33
CA PRO A 9 11.62 -3.36 24.65
C PRO A 9 10.51 -4.39 24.81
N ARG A 10 9.45 -3.98 25.54
CA ARG A 10 8.23 -4.77 25.71
C ARG A 10 7.73 -5.16 24.33
N SER A 11 7.82 -6.45 24.06
CA SER A 11 7.29 -7.06 22.85
C SER A 11 5.77 -7.05 22.93
N ASP A 12 5.18 -5.98 22.41
CA ASP A 12 3.74 -5.82 22.21
C ASP A 12 3.24 -6.62 20.98
N ARG A 13 3.82 -7.82 20.76
CA ARG A 13 3.63 -8.64 19.54
C ARG A 13 2.59 -9.76 19.70
N TYR A 14 1.67 -9.65 20.65
CA TYR A 14 0.67 -10.70 20.90
C TYR A 14 -0.76 -10.34 20.50
N LEU A 15 -1.04 -9.07 20.16
CA LEU A 15 -2.33 -8.62 19.62
C LEU A 15 -2.33 -8.46 18.09
N ASP A 16 -1.16 -8.44 17.47
CA ASP A 16 -0.94 -8.08 16.05
C ASP A 16 -1.35 -9.21 15.08
N HIS A 17 -1.10 -10.46 15.47
CA HIS A 17 -1.27 -11.61 14.57
C HIS A 17 -2.72 -11.86 14.13
N GLY A 18 -3.70 -11.60 14.98
CA GLY A 18 -5.12 -11.77 14.63
C GLY A 18 -5.63 -10.69 13.67
N VAL A 19 -5.08 -9.48 13.78
CA VAL A 19 -5.41 -8.34 12.93
C VAL A 19 -4.77 -8.51 11.56
N ASP A 20 -3.50 -8.92 11.52
CA ASP A 20 -2.78 -9.22 10.28
C ASP A 20 -3.47 -10.28 9.42
N VAL A 21 -3.98 -11.36 10.03
CA VAL A 21 -4.68 -12.42 9.28
C VAL A 21 -5.99 -11.90 8.67
N ARG A 22 -6.73 -11.05 9.39
CA ARG A 22 -7.97 -10.45 8.87
C ARG A 22 -7.70 -9.48 7.73
N ILE A 23 -6.70 -8.62 7.88
CA ILE A 23 -6.32 -7.64 6.86
C ILE A 23 -5.80 -8.37 5.60
N ASN A 24 -4.96 -9.39 5.75
CA ASN A 24 -4.48 -10.19 4.63
C ASN A 24 -5.62 -10.91 3.88
N ASN A 25 -6.62 -11.41 4.61
CA ASN A 25 -7.80 -12.00 3.98
C ASN A 25 -8.62 -10.95 3.21
N LEU A 26 -8.77 -9.74 3.77
CA LEU A 26 -9.45 -8.63 3.10
C LEU A 26 -8.70 -8.21 1.82
N VAL A 27 -7.38 -8.05 1.88
CA VAL A 27 -6.54 -7.77 0.71
C VAL A 27 -6.73 -8.84 -0.36
N LYS A 28 -6.79 -10.11 0.02
CA LYS A 28 -7.03 -11.22 -0.90
C LYS A 28 -8.41 -11.14 -1.56
N GLN A 29 -9.46 -10.88 -0.80
CA GLN A 29 -10.82 -10.73 -1.32
C GLN A 29 -10.94 -9.56 -2.28
N VAL A 30 -10.42 -8.39 -1.90
CA VAL A 30 -10.41 -7.20 -2.76
C VAL A 30 -9.62 -7.47 -4.04
N THR A 31 -8.45 -8.10 -3.93
CA THR A 31 -7.66 -8.52 -5.11
C THR A 31 -8.45 -9.43 -6.04
N GLU A 32 -9.17 -10.41 -5.49
CA GLU A 32 -9.95 -11.36 -6.28
C GLU A 32 -11.09 -10.67 -7.02
N VAL A 33 -11.84 -9.78 -6.33
CA VAL A 33 -12.89 -8.96 -6.95
C VAL A 33 -12.31 -8.10 -8.07
N LEU A 34 -11.22 -7.38 -7.82
CA LEU A 34 -10.58 -6.53 -8.80
C LEU A 34 -10.00 -7.30 -10.00
N SER A 35 -9.51 -8.53 -9.76
CA SER A 35 -9.01 -9.38 -10.85
C SER A 35 -10.11 -9.85 -11.81
N LYS A 36 -11.35 -9.98 -11.30
CA LYS A 36 -12.54 -10.37 -12.05
C LYS A 36 -13.32 -9.18 -12.60
N SER A 37 -13.14 -7.99 -12.02
CA SER A 37 -13.81 -6.77 -12.45
C SER A 37 -13.43 -6.39 -13.89
N ASN A 38 -14.43 -6.01 -14.67
CA ASN A 38 -14.21 -5.55 -16.02
C ASN A 38 -13.76 -4.08 -16.02
N VAL A 39 -13.12 -3.64 -17.10
CA VAL A 39 -12.65 -2.25 -17.23
C VAL A 39 -13.81 -1.25 -17.27
N SER A 40 -15.02 -1.70 -17.65
CA SER A 40 -16.26 -0.92 -17.62
C SER A 40 -16.63 -0.49 -16.20
N ASP A 41 -16.52 -1.40 -15.24
CA ASP A 41 -17.09 -1.21 -13.91
C ASP A 41 -16.37 -0.10 -13.13
N LEU A 42 -15.11 0.15 -13.48
CA LEU A 42 -14.30 1.24 -12.91
C LEU A 42 -14.48 2.57 -13.64
N ARG A 43 -15.02 2.57 -14.87
CA ARG A 43 -15.28 3.79 -15.65
C ARG A 43 -16.56 4.48 -15.23
N ASP A 44 -17.54 3.72 -14.76
CA ASP A 44 -18.86 4.23 -14.39
C ASP A 44 -18.89 4.89 -13.01
N LEU A 45 -17.77 4.89 -12.29
CA LEU A 45 -17.61 5.60 -11.02
C LEU A 45 -17.66 7.12 -11.25
N SER A 46 -18.26 7.84 -10.31
CA SER A 46 -18.05 9.29 -10.21
C SER A 46 -16.62 9.63 -9.79
N GLY A 47 -16.19 10.87 -9.98
CA GLY A 47 -14.85 11.31 -9.57
C GLY A 47 -14.58 11.15 -8.07
N GLU A 48 -15.59 11.39 -7.23
CA GLU A 48 -15.50 11.20 -5.77
C GLU A 48 -15.36 9.71 -5.41
N GLU A 49 -16.15 8.83 -6.03
CA GLU A 49 -16.04 7.39 -5.82
C GLU A 49 -14.70 6.84 -6.32
N ALA A 50 -14.21 7.35 -7.45
CA ALA A 50 -12.89 7.00 -7.98
C ALA A 50 -11.77 7.42 -7.03
N GLN A 51 -11.84 8.63 -6.45
CA GLN A 51 -10.87 9.09 -5.46
C GLN A 51 -10.94 8.27 -4.17
N CYS A 52 -12.13 8.03 -3.63
CA CYS A 52 -12.34 7.18 -2.44
C CYS A 52 -11.82 5.76 -2.66
N THR A 53 -12.07 5.19 -3.84
CA THR A 53 -11.56 3.87 -4.22
C THR A 53 -10.04 3.90 -4.29
N LEU A 54 -9.46 4.92 -4.93
CA LEU A 54 -8.01 5.07 -5.05
C LEU A 54 -7.32 5.22 -3.68
N ASP A 55 -7.91 5.98 -2.77
CA ASP A 55 -7.43 6.15 -1.38
C ASP A 55 -7.49 4.80 -0.65
N PHE A 56 -8.60 4.07 -0.76
CA PHE A 56 -8.71 2.73 -0.16
C PHE A 56 -7.66 1.73 -0.72
N LEU A 57 -7.38 1.76 -2.02
CA LEU A 57 -6.35 0.91 -2.60
C LEU A 57 -4.94 1.25 -2.10
N GLN A 58 -4.66 2.52 -1.77
CA GLN A 58 -3.40 2.92 -1.14
C GLN A 58 -3.29 2.33 0.27
N ASP A 59 -4.34 2.41 1.08
CA ASP A 59 -4.35 1.83 2.43
C ASP A 59 -4.05 0.33 2.39
N LEU A 60 -4.55 -0.39 1.38
CA LEU A 60 -4.26 -1.81 1.19
C LEU A 60 -2.81 -2.10 0.75
N LEU A 61 -2.18 -1.17 0.03
CA LEU A 61 -0.78 -1.28 -0.39
C LEU A 61 0.19 -1.04 0.78
N ASP A 62 -0.22 -0.28 1.78
CA ASP A 62 0.58 -0.01 2.99
C ASP A 62 0.57 -1.18 3.99
N VAL A 63 -0.25 -2.22 3.75
CA VAL A 63 -0.29 -3.43 4.58
C VAL A 63 1.02 -4.23 4.43
N PRO A 64 1.75 -4.50 5.54
CA PRO A 64 2.95 -5.29 5.49
C PRO A 64 2.65 -6.75 5.11
N GLY A 65 3.51 -7.36 4.28
CA GLY A 65 3.37 -8.76 3.91
C GLY A 65 2.37 -9.05 2.79
N ILE A 66 1.89 -8.03 2.08
CA ILE A 66 1.07 -8.23 0.89
C ILE A 66 1.77 -9.09 -0.17
N SER A 67 1.04 -10.03 -0.76
CA SER A 67 1.58 -10.85 -1.84
C SER A 67 1.91 -10.01 -3.07
N THR A 68 2.95 -10.38 -3.82
CA THR A 68 3.35 -9.68 -5.05
C THR A 68 2.24 -9.65 -6.10
N ILE A 69 1.40 -10.69 -6.16
CA ILE A 69 0.26 -10.79 -7.07
C ILE A 69 -0.82 -9.78 -6.68
N SER A 70 -1.15 -9.69 -5.39
CA SER A 70 -2.10 -8.70 -4.86
C SER A 70 -1.60 -7.28 -5.11
N MET A 71 -0.34 -7.01 -4.77
CA MET A 71 0.29 -5.71 -4.98
C MET A 71 0.21 -5.28 -6.46
N ARG A 72 0.53 -6.19 -7.39
CA ARG A 72 0.44 -5.92 -8.83
C ARG A 72 -0.99 -5.57 -9.27
N THR A 73 -1.98 -6.31 -8.78
CA THR A 73 -3.39 -6.06 -9.12
C THR A 73 -3.86 -4.71 -8.58
N LEU A 74 -3.58 -4.40 -7.31
CA LEU A 74 -3.94 -3.13 -6.69
C LEU A 74 -3.29 -1.94 -7.40
N LEU A 75 -1.99 -2.02 -7.73
CA LEU A 75 -1.28 -0.98 -8.47
C LEU A 75 -1.84 -0.80 -9.89
N LYS A 76 -2.16 -1.90 -10.58
CA LYS A 76 -2.74 -1.85 -11.92
C LYS A 76 -4.13 -1.21 -11.92
N THR A 77 -4.96 -1.51 -10.92
CA THR A 77 -6.27 -0.88 -10.74
C THR A 77 -6.13 0.59 -10.37
N SER A 78 -5.22 0.93 -9.46
CA SER A 78 -4.92 2.31 -9.07
C SER A 78 -4.54 3.16 -10.28
N LEU A 79 -3.61 2.66 -11.12
CA LEU A 79 -3.20 3.33 -12.36
C LEU A 79 -4.34 3.47 -13.40
N ARG A 80 -5.34 2.59 -13.37
CA ARG A 80 -6.51 2.69 -14.25
C ARG A 80 -7.46 3.77 -13.78
N LEU A 81 -7.71 3.84 -12.48
CA LEU A 81 -8.55 4.88 -11.88
C LEU A 81 -7.96 6.26 -12.15
N THR A 82 -6.65 6.43 -11.92
CA THR A 82 -5.98 7.71 -12.12
C THR A 82 -6.10 8.20 -13.57
N ARG A 83 -5.95 7.30 -14.54
CA ARG A 83 -6.06 7.63 -15.98
C ARG A 83 -7.48 7.89 -16.44
N THR A 84 -8.47 7.28 -15.79
CA THR A 84 -9.86 7.33 -16.23
C THR A 84 -10.57 8.56 -15.68
N HIS A 85 -10.29 8.88 -14.42
CA HIS A 85 -10.99 9.92 -13.64
C HIS A 85 -10.13 11.14 -13.34
N ASP A 86 -8.90 11.18 -13.87
CA ASP A 86 -7.91 12.24 -13.62
C ASP A 86 -7.64 12.48 -12.13
N CYS A 87 -7.77 11.42 -11.33
CA CYS A 87 -7.55 11.43 -9.88
C CYS A 87 -6.12 10.97 -9.56
N VAL A 88 -5.59 11.40 -8.41
CA VAL A 88 -4.22 11.07 -7.99
C VAL A 88 -4.19 10.53 -6.56
N PRO A 89 -3.24 9.63 -6.25
CA PRO A 89 -3.05 9.18 -4.88
C PRO A 89 -2.77 10.36 -3.95
N ARG A 90 -3.39 10.38 -2.77
CA ARG A 90 -3.07 11.39 -1.75
C ARG A 90 -1.63 11.25 -1.25
N CYS A 91 -1.17 10.01 -1.08
CA CYS A 91 0.21 9.70 -0.70
C CYS A 91 0.55 8.29 -1.17
N LEU A 92 1.43 8.15 -2.18
CA LEU A 92 1.94 6.85 -2.60
C LEU A 92 3.38 6.68 -2.12
N MET A 93 3.57 5.94 -1.03
CA MET A 93 4.90 5.60 -0.53
C MET A 93 5.27 4.18 -0.96
N LEU A 94 6.17 4.08 -1.94
CA LEU A 94 6.73 2.79 -2.33
C LEU A 94 7.79 2.34 -1.32
N ARG A 95 7.51 1.28 -0.56
CA ARG A 95 8.41 0.69 0.43
C ARG A 95 9.06 -0.59 -0.08
N GLY A 96 10.24 -0.94 0.44
CA GLY A 96 10.91 -2.21 0.13
C GLY A 96 11.66 -2.25 -1.21
N PHE A 97 11.75 -1.12 -1.91
CA PHE A 97 12.61 -1.00 -3.09
C PHE A 97 14.06 -0.81 -2.65
N LYS A 98 14.96 -1.66 -3.15
CA LYS A 98 16.40 -1.41 -3.07
C LYS A 98 16.78 -0.52 -4.24
N LYS A 99 17.35 0.64 -3.94
CA LYS A 99 18.00 1.51 -4.94
C LYS A 99 19.07 0.67 -5.66
N THR A 100 18.92 0.51 -6.97
CA THR A 100 19.92 -0.18 -7.80
C THR A 100 20.96 0.85 -8.24
N GLY A 101 22.07 0.94 -7.51
CA GLY A 101 23.20 1.82 -7.81
C GLY A 101 23.25 3.10 -6.96
N ASP A 102 24.46 3.66 -6.83
CA ASP A 102 24.77 4.83 -5.99
C ASP A 102 24.90 6.14 -6.80
N TYR A 103 24.18 6.27 -7.90
CA TYR A 103 24.24 7.47 -8.75
C TYR A 103 22.92 8.23 -8.68
N PRO A 104 22.79 9.22 -7.78
CA PRO A 104 21.68 10.16 -7.87
C PRO A 104 21.79 10.93 -9.19
N PHE A 105 20.75 10.85 -10.01
CA PHE A 105 20.54 11.66 -11.21
C PHE A 105 20.34 13.13 -10.84
N ALA A 106 19.71 13.40 -9.69
CA ALA A 106 19.61 14.73 -9.12
C ALA A 106 19.59 14.66 -7.58
N LEU A 107 20.26 15.63 -6.93
CA LEU A 107 20.26 15.78 -5.47
C LEU A 107 19.67 17.15 -5.12
N GLY A 108 18.58 17.15 -4.35
CA GLY A 108 17.92 18.35 -3.87
C GLY A 108 17.67 18.34 -2.38
N HIS A 109 17.14 19.44 -1.85
CA HIS A 109 16.86 19.59 -0.41
C HIS A 109 15.84 18.56 0.11
N PHE A 110 14.98 18.04 -0.78
CA PHE A 110 13.92 17.10 -0.44
C PHE A 110 14.27 15.64 -0.78
N GLY A 111 15.48 15.36 -1.26
CA GLY A 111 15.93 13.99 -1.53
C GLY A 111 16.81 13.85 -2.77
N GLU A 112 17.12 12.60 -3.06
CA GLU A 112 17.85 12.15 -4.24
C GLU A 112 16.93 11.36 -5.18
N LEU A 113 17.16 11.52 -6.49
CA LEU A 113 16.44 10.83 -7.57
C LEU A 113 17.41 9.95 -8.36
#